data_AF-A0A1H3QFW7-F1
#
_entry.id   AF-A0A1H3QFW7-F1
#
_cell.length_a   1.000
_cell.length_b   1.000
_cell.length_c   1.000
_cell.angle_alpha   90.00
_cell.angle_beta   90.00
_cell.angle_gamma   90.00
#
_symmetry.space_group_name_H-M   'P 1'
#
loop_
_entity.id
_entity.type
_entity.pdbx_description
1 polymer ?
#
loop_
_entity_poly.entity_id
_entity_poly.type
_entity_poly.pdbx_seq_one_letter_code
_entity_poly.pdbx_strand_id
1 'polypeptide(L)'
;MKTKDKMLTLLFCCVILLAGCGNSLEKGMQEAEEWLESGQYEKAMERYEALIESHPEETALYVGMANALIGLGEQQEAVKILEKGKELSENPAELREGLAVLYVQLEYYEKAESLYQEILKEEASEAIYLSLLELKQKQYKYEELTNLFEKHKAIFSNDTVLIYAADAYARQGKRELAQEIVGLVELQNLDEPETVELLLGYYLDIGMMEEAVSTAMKGLEIDGSNHQFLSIIHVQEDWPGYYIIDRKKADYTGDRKEEQAVLLSDSPSGSHASELLLLVIDLKTGKAMDMFDGAIGGYPWNLEVEDFTGNQAAEILMAAHSGGSGGGVFYNLLSFENATMNELELPAPQLKHRFVDDYMAVISYPELQRSFTFQLGNQEAYEEFGLYHNSMVLDPVMNGFARSFRLEPYYSESEERYGLEYIAPLVSGPALAAEVADVSLPYLWIENRWQAVDMRVDAYDDNAREIAYDPLDPSDFSDNLIHLLGMNLRQVREIMGEPNDIGWYGGDAYSYDDFTVVVDDRNNVGMVLASEWMGAARGDHLDTVKNVLGEPTIDEIDRHGFYGHYMTYELGDRYSVTFDAAISNKEVHTILLMLK
;
A
#
# COMPACT_ATOMS: atom_id res chain seq x y z
N MET A 1 -75.30 -46.70 18.87
CA MET A 1 -74.27 -46.70 17.81
C MET A 1 -72.92 -46.82 18.49
N LYS A 2 -72.47 -48.06 18.69
CA LYS A 2 -71.31 -48.69 18.01
C LYS A 2 -69.94 -48.19 18.50
N THR A 3 -69.50 -48.83 19.59
CA THR A 3 -68.15 -49.39 19.82
C THR A 3 -67.09 -49.16 18.74
N LYS A 4 -65.96 -48.57 19.15
CA LYS A 4 -64.60 -49.09 18.89
C LYS A 4 -63.61 -48.46 19.88
N ASP A 5 -63.45 -49.12 21.02
CA ASP A 5 -62.19 -49.16 21.77
C ASP A 5 -61.08 -49.82 20.92
N LYS A 6 -59.83 -49.49 21.27
CA LYS A 6 -58.54 -50.12 20.88
C LYS A 6 -57.89 -49.66 19.57
N MET A 7 -57.10 -48.57 19.65
CA MET A 7 -55.73 -48.44 19.08
C MET A 7 -55.19 -47.02 19.36
N LEU A 8 -55.06 -46.65 20.64
CA LEU A 8 -54.28 -45.47 21.03
C LEU A 8 -53.06 -45.95 21.82
N THR A 9 -52.25 -46.77 21.15
CA THR A 9 -51.00 -47.31 21.69
C THR A 9 -50.09 -47.76 20.54
N LEU A 10 -49.86 -46.92 19.52
CA LEU A 10 -48.84 -47.17 18.48
C LEU A 10 -48.70 -45.98 17.51
N LEU A 11 -48.46 -44.76 18.00
CA LEU A 11 -48.01 -43.65 17.13
C LEU A 11 -47.36 -42.48 17.89
N PHE A 12 -46.68 -42.77 19.01
CA PHE A 12 -45.92 -41.78 19.76
C PHE A 12 -44.44 -42.16 19.97
N CYS A 13 -43.96 -43.20 19.27
CA CYS A 13 -42.54 -43.59 19.23
C CYS A 13 -41.85 -43.34 17.88
N CYS A 14 -42.54 -42.84 16.84
CA CYS A 14 -41.92 -42.62 15.53
C CYS A 14 -41.75 -41.15 15.12
N VAL A 15 -42.34 -40.19 15.85
CA VAL A 15 -42.22 -38.75 15.48
C VAL A 15 -41.13 -38.02 16.28
N ILE A 16 -40.64 -38.59 17.39
CA ILE A 16 -39.51 -38.03 18.16
C ILE A 16 -38.14 -38.52 17.62
N LEU A 17 -38.12 -39.54 16.76
CA LEU A 17 -36.88 -40.00 16.11
C LEU A 17 -36.50 -39.19 14.86
N LEU A 18 -37.43 -38.45 14.23
CA LEU A 18 -37.15 -37.68 13.02
C LEU A 18 -36.64 -36.25 13.30
N ALA A 19 -36.94 -35.67 14.47
CA ALA A 19 -36.46 -34.33 14.83
C ALA A 19 -35.05 -34.32 15.48
N GLY A 20 -34.55 -35.48 15.90
CA GLY A 20 -33.22 -35.62 16.51
C GLY A 20 -32.09 -35.94 15.53
N CYS A 21 -32.39 -36.56 14.39
CA CYS A 21 -31.37 -36.99 13.43
C CYS A 21 -30.83 -35.85 12.53
N GLY A 22 -31.64 -34.82 12.24
CA GLY A 22 -31.21 -33.69 11.40
C GLY A 22 -30.02 -32.94 11.99
N ASN A 23 -30.06 -32.66 13.31
CA ASN A 23 -28.98 -31.96 14.02
C ASN A 23 -27.69 -32.78 14.16
N SER A 24 -27.77 -34.12 14.13
CA SER A 24 -26.59 -34.99 14.26
C SER A 24 -25.87 -35.22 12.92
N LEU A 25 -26.62 -35.30 11.83
CA LEU A 25 -26.07 -35.42 10.47
C LEU A 25 -25.34 -34.12 10.08
N GLU A 26 -26.03 -32.98 10.20
CA GLU A 26 -25.48 -31.67 9.83
C GLU A 26 -24.20 -31.35 10.60
N LYS A 27 -24.21 -31.56 11.93
CA LYS A 27 -23.00 -31.38 12.75
C LYS A 27 -21.88 -32.35 12.35
N GLY A 28 -22.20 -33.60 12.06
CA GLY A 28 -21.21 -34.59 11.64
C GLY A 28 -20.59 -34.26 10.28
N MET A 29 -21.38 -33.74 9.35
CA MET A 29 -20.91 -33.27 8.04
C MET A 29 -19.99 -32.07 8.20
N GLN A 30 -20.35 -31.10 9.04
CA GLN A 30 -19.50 -29.94 9.33
C GLN A 30 -18.16 -30.37 9.94
N GLU A 31 -18.17 -31.29 10.91
CA GLU A 31 -16.95 -31.83 11.52
C GLU A 31 -16.06 -32.54 10.47
N ALA A 32 -16.66 -33.25 9.51
CA ALA A 32 -15.92 -33.94 8.45
C ALA A 32 -15.32 -32.96 7.42
N GLU A 33 -16.07 -31.91 7.07
CA GLU A 33 -15.64 -30.85 6.16
C GLU A 33 -14.45 -30.06 6.75
N GLU A 34 -14.51 -29.71 8.04
CA GLU A 34 -13.40 -29.05 8.74
C GLU A 34 -12.11 -29.90 8.71
N TRP A 35 -12.24 -31.23 8.74
CA TRP A 35 -11.11 -32.13 8.58
C TRP A 35 -10.61 -32.23 7.14
N LEU A 36 -11.49 -32.17 6.14
CA LEU A 36 -11.08 -32.06 4.74
C LEU A 36 -10.28 -30.78 4.48
N GLU A 37 -10.79 -29.63 4.91
CA GLU A 37 -10.16 -28.32 4.72
C GLU A 37 -8.80 -28.23 5.42
N SER A 38 -8.65 -28.90 6.58
CA SER A 38 -7.38 -28.97 7.31
C SER A 38 -6.42 -30.07 6.85
N GLY A 39 -6.73 -30.77 5.75
CA GLY A 39 -5.90 -31.83 5.17
C GLY A 39 -5.83 -33.11 6.00
N GLN A 40 -6.74 -33.30 6.96
CA GLN A 40 -6.84 -34.49 7.80
C GLN A 40 -7.76 -35.53 7.15
N TYR A 41 -7.37 -35.97 5.95
CA TYR A 41 -8.23 -36.76 5.07
C TYR A 41 -8.67 -38.11 5.67
N GLU A 42 -7.81 -38.81 6.43
CA GLU A 42 -8.20 -40.08 7.07
C GLU A 42 -9.33 -39.89 8.09
N LYS A 43 -9.28 -38.81 8.88
CA LYS A 43 -10.34 -38.52 9.87
C LYS A 43 -11.64 -38.13 9.20
N ALA A 44 -11.56 -37.33 8.14
CA ALA A 44 -12.71 -36.97 7.32
C ALA A 44 -13.37 -38.23 6.73
N MET A 45 -12.56 -39.12 6.14
CA MET A 45 -13.04 -40.38 5.58
C MET A 45 -13.74 -41.25 6.64
N GLU A 46 -13.13 -41.48 7.81
CA GLU A 46 -13.75 -42.23 8.91
C GLU A 46 -15.08 -41.61 9.36
N ARG A 47 -15.17 -40.27 9.37
CA ARG A 47 -16.39 -39.55 9.74
C ARG A 47 -17.50 -39.73 8.72
N TYR A 48 -17.20 -39.55 7.43
CA TYR A 48 -18.16 -39.78 6.37
C TYR A 48 -18.62 -41.24 6.32
N GLU A 49 -17.73 -42.20 6.52
CA GLU A 49 -18.10 -43.63 6.58
C GLU A 49 -19.15 -43.89 7.68
N ALA A 50 -18.93 -43.37 8.89
CA ALA A 50 -19.88 -43.50 9.99
C ALA A 50 -21.23 -42.80 9.69
N LEU A 51 -21.21 -41.67 8.99
CA LEU A 51 -22.43 -40.95 8.61
C LEU A 51 -23.20 -41.72 7.52
N ILE A 52 -22.51 -42.28 6.53
CA ILE A 52 -23.09 -43.09 5.44
C ILE A 52 -23.79 -44.33 6.00
N GLU A 53 -23.26 -44.96 7.06
CA GLU A 53 -23.93 -46.09 7.72
C GLU A 53 -25.31 -45.71 8.29
N SER A 54 -25.44 -44.47 8.77
CA SER A 54 -26.69 -43.95 9.37
C SER A 54 -27.63 -43.25 8.38
N HIS A 55 -27.09 -42.70 7.29
CA HIS A 55 -27.78 -41.87 6.30
C HIS A 55 -27.35 -42.26 4.86
N PRO A 56 -27.58 -43.52 4.44
CA PRO A 56 -27.08 -44.04 3.17
C PRO A 56 -27.69 -43.36 1.93
N GLU A 57 -28.78 -42.62 2.07
CA GLU A 57 -29.47 -41.88 1.00
C GLU A 57 -28.86 -40.50 0.68
N GLU A 58 -28.04 -39.95 1.60
CA GLU A 58 -27.56 -38.58 1.51
C GLU A 58 -26.38 -38.46 0.52
N THR A 59 -26.59 -37.74 -0.57
CA THR A 59 -25.62 -37.58 -1.67
C THR A 59 -24.30 -36.97 -1.21
N ALA A 60 -24.38 -35.89 -0.42
CA ALA A 60 -23.23 -35.11 -0.01
C ALA A 60 -22.18 -35.93 0.78
N LEU A 61 -22.61 -36.99 1.48
CA LEU A 61 -21.70 -37.84 2.25
C LEU A 61 -20.76 -38.65 1.36
N TYR A 62 -21.25 -39.16 0.23
CA TYR A 62 -20.42 -39.92 -0.71
C TYR A 62 -19.46 -38.99 -1.46
N VAL A 63 -19.88 -37.76 -1.78
CA VAL A 63 -19.00 -36.73 -2.37
C VAL A 63 -17.87 -36.38 -1.40
N GLY A 64 -18.20 -36.06 -0.15
CA GLY A 64 -17.20 -35.74 0.88
C GLY A 64 -16.22 -36.89 1.13
N MET A 65 -16.71 -38.13 1.20
CA MET A 65 -15.84 -39.30 1.35
C MET A 65 -14.93 -39.50 0.13
N ALA A 66 -15.44 -39.29 -1.10
CA ALA A 66 -14.65 -39.38 -2.32
C ALA A 66 -13.55 -38.30 -2.35
N ASN A 67 -13.85 -37.07 -1.92
CA ASN A 67 -12.86 -36.00 -1.82
C ASN A 67 -11.77 -36.33 -0.79
N ALA A 68 -12.13 -36.91 0.36
CA ALA A 68 -11.16 -37.40 1.35
C ALA A 68 -10.22 -38.46 0.73
N LEU A 69 -10.79 -39.44 0.02
CA LEU A 69 -10.02 -40.49 -0.66
C LEU A 69 -9.12 -39.93 -1.77
N ILE A 70 -9.56 -38.92 -2.51
CA ILE A 70 -8.73 -38.22 -3.50
C ILE A 70 -7.55 -37.52 -2.82
N GLY A 71 -7.78 -36.84 -1.69
CA GLY A 71 -6.72 -36.22 -0.88
C GLY A 71 -5.68 -37.23 -0.37
N LEU A 72 -6.08 -38.48 -0.15
CA LEU A 72 -5.21 -39.61 0.20
C LEU A 72 -4.50 -40.24 -1.01
N GLY A 73 -4.83 -39.83 -2.24
CA GLY A 73 -4.35 -40.45 -3.47
C GLY A 73 -5.04 -41.77 -3.84
N GLU A 74 -6.13 -42.14 -3.15
CA GLU A 74 -6.90 -43.38 -3.35
C GLU A 74 -8.04 -43.21 -4.37
N GLN A 75 -7.72 -42.66 -5.55
CA GLN A 75 -8.71 -42.30 -6.58
C GLN A 75 -9.60 -43.47 -7.05
N GLN A 76 -9.08 -44.71 -7.09
CA GLN A 76 -9.87 -45.89 -7.46
C GLN A 76 -10.91 -46.27 -6.41
N GLU A 77 -10.64 -46.01 -5.12
CA GLU A 77 -11.61 -46.26 -4.06
C GLU A 77 -12.68 -45.16 -4.06
N ALA A 78 -12.29 -43.91 -4.33
CA ALA A 78 -13.22 -42.80 -4.54
C ALA A 78 -14.26 -43.12 -5.63
N VAL A 79 -13.85 -43.71 -6.76
CA VAL A 79 -14.77 -44.19 -7.80
C VAL A 79 -15.80 -45.17 -7.23
N LYS A 80 -15.36 -46.18 -6.44
CA LYS A 80 -16.29 -47.18 -5.89
C LYS A 80 -17.28 -46.56 -4.91
N ILE A 81 -16.84 -45.60 -4.10
CA ILE A 81 -17.70 -44.89 -3.15
C ILE A 81 -18.76 -44.09 -3.89
N LEU A 82 -18.39 -43.35 -4.93
CA LEU A 82 -19.36 -42.60 -5.72
C LEU A 82 -20.31 -43.51 -6.53
N GLU A 83 -19.82 -44.63 -7.08
CA GLU A 83 -20.68 -45.62 -7.74
C GLU A 83 -21.70 -46.22 -6.77
N LYS A 84 -21.28 -46.52 -5.53
CA LYS A 84 -22.18 -46.98 -4.46
C LYS A 84 -23.20 -45.92 -4.09
N GLY A 85 -22.79 -44.67 -3.91
CA GLY A 85 -23.70 -43.56 -3.64
C GLY A 85 -24.76 -43.40 -4.74
N LYS A 86 -24.34 -43.49 -6.01
CA LYS A 86 -25.24 -43.36 -7.17
C LYS A 86 -26.37 -44.40 -7.17
N GLU A 87 -26.16 -45.58 -6.59
CA GLU A 87 -27.19 -46.62 -6.46
C GLU A 87 -28.16 -46.39 -5.30
N LEU A 88 -27.73 -45.65 -4.26
CA LEU A 88 -28.43 -45.53 -2.98
C LEU A 88 -29.09 -44.15 -2.77
N SER A 89 -28.61 -43.11 -3.44
CA SER A 89 -29.04 -41.72 -3.24
C SER A 89 -30.35 -41.37 -3.95
N GLU A 90 -31.15 -40.50 -3.32
CA GLU A 90 -32.40 -39.99 -3.89
C GLU A 90 -32.19 -38.97 -5.02
N ASN A 91 -31.07 -38.24 -5.00
CA ASN A 91 -30.68 -37.28 -6.03
C ASN A 91 -29.22 -37.50 -6.48
N PRO A 92 -28.99 -38.45 -7.42
CA PRO A 92 -27.64 -38.87 -7.79
C PRO A 92 -26.96 -37.94 -8.82
N ALA A 93 -27.54 -36.80 -9.19
CA ALA A 93 -27.00 -35.92 -10.22
C ALA A 93 -25.57 -35.45 -9.89
N GLU A 94 -25.37 -34.94 -8.68
CA GLU A 94 -24.06 -34.51 -8.17
C GLU A 94 -23.03 -35.65 -8.12
N LEU A 95 -23.46 -36.88 -7.80
CA LEU A 95 -22.60 -38.06 -7.81
C LEU A 95 -22.16 -38.46 -9.22
N ARG A 96 -23.06 -38.32 -10.21
CA ARG A 96 -22.72 -38.58 -11.62
C ARG A 96 -21.71 -37.56 -12.13
N GLU A 97 -21.85 -36.30 -11.73
CA GLU A 97 -20.90 -35.25 -12.07
C GLU A 97 -19.53 -35.50 -11.44
N GLY A 98 -19.48 -35.76 -10.13
CA GLY A 98 -18.24 -36.13 -9.43
C GLY A 98 -17.57 -37.38 -10.03
N LEU A 99 -18.35 -38.39 -10.41
CA LEU A 99 -17.83 -39.56 -11.13
C LEU A 99 -17.28 -39.21 -12.52
N ALA A 100 -17.97 -38.35 -13.27
CA ALA A 100 -17.52 -37.94 -14.60
C ALA A 100 -16.19 -37.21 -14.52
N VAL A 101 -16.05 -36.24 -13.61
CA VAL A 101 -14.80 -35.50 -13.36
C VAL A 101 -13.66 -36.45 -12.97
N LEU A 102 -13.91 -37.35 -12.02
CA LEU A 102 -12.92 -38.34 -11.60
C LEU A 102 -12.53 -39.30 -12.72
N TYR A 103 -13.49 -39.67 -13.58
CA TYR A 103 -13.21 -40.45 -14.79
C TYR A 103 -12.38 -39.70 -15.82
N VAL A 104 -12.52 -38.38 -15.96
CA VAL A 104 -11.60 -37.58 -16.78
C VAL A 104 -10.19 -37.61 -16.21
N GLN A 105 -10.02 -37.44 -14.89
CA GLN A 105 -8.72 -37.50 -14.22
C GLN A 105 -8.03 -38.86 -14.34
N LEU A 106 -8.82 -39.94 -14.30
CA LEU A 106 -8.35 -41.32 -14.47
C LEU A 106 -8.21 -41.74 -15.95
N GLU A 107 -8.38 -40.81 -16.90
CA GLU A 107 -8.33 -41.04 -18.35
C GLU A 107 -9.38 -42.05 -18.87
N TYR A 108 -10.45 -42.31 -18.10
CA TYR A 108 -11.58 -43.14 -18.49
C TYR A 108 -12.60 -42.33 -19.30
N TYR A 109 -12.13 -41.75 -20.40
CA TYR A 109 -12.86 -40.72 -21.14
C TYR A 109 -14.21 -41.18 -21.70
N GLU A 110 -14.35 -42.43 -22.15
CA GLU A 110 -15.64 -42.94 -22.65
C GLU A 110 -16.69 -43.01 -21.55
N LYS A 111 -16.28 -43.37 -20.32
CA LYS A 111 -17.19 -43.42 -19.17
C LYS A 111 -17.59 -42.01 -18.74
N ALA A 112 -16.63 -41.08 -18.69
CA ALA A 112 -16.89 -39.67 -18.41
C ALA A 112 -17.88 -39.08 -19.42
N GLU A 113 -17.64 -39.30 -20.72
CA GLU A 113 -18.52 -38.81 -21.78
C GLU A 113 -19.95 -39.36 -21.64
N SER A 114 -20.10 -40.66 -21.37
CA SER A 114 -21.42 -41.27 -21.17
C SER A 114 -22.16 -40.62 -20.00
N LEU A 115 -21.49 -40.36 -18.89
CA LEU A 115 -22.10 -39.73 -17.72
C LEU A 115 -22.51 -38.28 -18.00
N TYR A 116 -21.64 -37.48 -18.62
CA TYR A 116 -22.00 -36.11 -19.01
C TYR A 116 -23.18 -36.08 -19.99
N GLN A 117 -23.25 -37.02 -20.94
CA GLN A 117 -24.40 -37.13 -21.84
C GLN A 117 -25.69 -37.58 -21.14
N GLU A 118 -25.61 -38.34 -20.05
CA GLU A 118 -26.76 -38.67 -19.20
C GLU A 118 -27.23 -37.45 -18.42
N ILE A 119 -26.30 -36.71 -17.79
CA ILE A 119 -26.59 -35.48 -17.05
C ILE A 119 -27.28 -34.46 -17.96
N LEU A 120 -26.75 -34.22 -19.17
CA LEU A 120 -27.34 -33.29 -20.15
C LEU A 120 -28.78 -33.62 -20.58
N LYS A 121 -29.24 -34.88 -20.46
CA LYS A 121 -30.62 -35.25 -20.79
C LYS A 121 -31.60 -34.80 -19.71
N GLU A 122 -31.13 -34.72 -18.47
CA GLU A 122 -31.91 -34.31 -17.31
C GLU A 122 -31.81 -32.80 -17.11
N GLU A 123 -30.57 -32.29 -17.10
CA GLU A 123 -30.25 -30.89 -16.89
C GLU A 123 -29.13 -30.44 -17.84
N ALA A 124 -29.48 -29.57 -18.79
CA ALA A 124 -28.52 -28.96 -19.67
C ALA A 124 -28.03 -27.63 -19.07
N SER A 125 -26.76 -27.57 -18.69
CA SER A 125 -26.12 -26.37 -18.15
C SER A 125 -24.83 -26.05 -18.91
N GLU A 126 -24.42 -24.79 -18.88
CA GLU A 126 -23.16 -24.34 -19.46
C GLU A 126 -21.95 -25.11 -18.89
N ALA A 127 -21.93 -25.35 -17.57
CA ALA A 127 -20.84 -26.08 -16.89
C ALA A 127 -20.63 -27.51 -17.41
N ILE A 128 -21.72 -28.24 -17.68
CA ILE A 128 -21.62 -29.62 -18.21
C ILE A 128 -21.16 -29.62 -19.67
N TYR A 129 -21.60 -28.64 -20.47
CA TYR A 129 -21.08 -28.48 -21.83
C TYR A 129 -19.60 -28.10 -21.84
N LEU A 130 -19.15 -27.21 -20.95
CA LEU A 130 -17.75 -26.86 -20.78
C LEU A 130 -16.91 -28.11 -20.45
N SER A 131 -17.36 -28.93 -19.49
CA SER A 131 -16.71 -30.19 -19.13
C SER A 131 -16.58 -31.16 -20.31
N LEU A 132 -17.62 -31.23 -21.17
CA LEU A 132 -17.57 -32.04 -22.39
C LEU A 132 -16.61 -31.48 -23.44
N LEU A 133 -16.56 -30.15 -23.62
CA LEU A 133 -15.62 -29.52 -24.54
C LEU A 133 -14.17 -29.77 -24.08
N GLU A 134 -13.89 -29.60 -22.80
CA GLU A 134 -12.58 -29.92 -22.21
C GLU A 134 -12.22 -31.40 -22.42
N LEU A 135 -13.17 -32.31 -22.20
CA LEU A 135 -12.97 -33.74 -22.47
C LEU A 135 -12.61 -34.00 -23.95
N LYS A 136 -13.33 -33.39 -24.90
CA LYS A 136 -13.04 -33.52 -26.33
C LYS A 136 -11.70 -32.92 -26.70
N GLN A 137 -11.32 -31.83 -26.03
CA GLN A 137 -10.02 -31.19 -26.18
C GLN A 137 -8.90 -32.14 -25.74
N LYS A 138 -8.99 -32.75 -24.55
CA LYS A 138 -8.03 -33.76 -24.05
C LYS A 138 -7.95 -35.00 -24.94
N GLN A 139 -9.05 -35.37 -25.59
CA GLN A 139 -9.10 -36.47 -26.56
C GLN A 139 -8.58 -36.10 -27.96
N TYR A 140 -8.17 -34.85 -28.21
CA TYR A 140 -7.80 -34.33 -29.53
C TYR A 140 -8.92 -34.46 -30.59
N LYS A 141 -10.19 -34.50 -30.16
CA LYS A 141 -11.38 -34.68 -31.03
C LYS A 141 -11.97 -33.34 -31.45
N TYR A 142 -11.18 -32.54 -32.17
CA TYR A 142 -11.51 -31.16 -32.52
C TYR A 142 -12.78 -31.00 -33.37
N GLU A 143 -13.06 -31.93 -34.28
CA GLU A 143 -14.28 -31.90 -35.11
C GLU A 143 -15.54 -32.09 -34.25
N GLU A 144 -15.51 -33.02 -33.30
CA GLU A 144 -16.62 -33.23 -32.36
C GLU A 144 -16.80 -32.04 -31.43
N LEU A 145 -15.69 -31.45 -30.96
CA LEU A 145 -15.70 -30.24 -30.12
C LEU A 145 -16.39 -29.08 -30.83
N THR A 146 -15.93 -28.73 -32.04
CA THR A 146 -16.50 -27.61 -32.81
C THR A 146 -17.96 -27.85 -33.20
N ASN A 147 -18.35 -29.10 -33.50
CA ASN A 147 -19.76 -29.45 -33.73
C ASN A 147 -20.62 -29.28 -32.46
N LEU A 148 -20.10 -29.65 -31.29
CA LEU A 148 -20.77 -29.47 -30.02
C LEU A 148 -20.93 -27.98 -29.71
N PHE A 149 -19.87 -27.20 -29.90
CA PHE A 149 -19.87 -25.75 -29.75
C PHE A 149 -20.92 -25.09 -30.64
N GLU A 150 -20.88 -25.31 -31.96
CA GLU A 150 -21.81 -24.67 -32.89
C GLU A 150 -23.28 -24.97 -32.61
N LYS A 151 -23.57 -26.20 -32.17
CA LYS A 151 -24.93 -26.62 -31.84
C LYS A 151 -25.48 -25.92 -30.60
N HIS A 152 -24.60 -25.56 -29.66
CA HIS A 152 -24.99 -25.05 -28.33
C HIS A 152 -24.46 -23.65 -28.02
N LYS A 153 -23.87 -22.94 -28.99
CA LYS A 153 -23.23 -21.63 -28.80
C LYS A 153 -24.08 -20.53 -28.20
N ALA A 154 -25.41 -20.63 -28.33
CA ALA A 154 -26.33 -19.67 -27.73
C ALA A 154 -26.43 -19.79 -26.19
N ILE A 155 -25.90 -20.87 -25.61
CA ILE A 155 -25.88 -21.12 -24.17
C ILE A 155 -24.59 -20.59 -23.54
N PHE A 156 -23.51 -20.45 -24.32
CA PHE A 156 -22.21 -20.06 -23.80
C PHE A 156 -22.13 -18.55 -23.58
N SER A 157 -21.70 -18.20 -22.38
CA SER A 157 -21.33 -16.86 -21.96
C SER A 157 -19.88 -16.80 -21.44
N ASN A 158 -19.26 -17.96 -21.19
CA ASN A 158 -17.91 -18.09 -20.65
C ASN A 158 -16.84 -18.08 -21.76
N ASP A 159 -15.81 -17.24 -21.58
CA ASP A 159 -14.69 -17.09 -22.51
C ASP A 159 -13.83 -18.35 -22.66
N THR A 160 -13.75 -19.19 -21.63
CA THR A 160 -13.07 -20.49 -21.68
C THR A 160 -13.61 -21.37 -22.82
N VAL A 161 -14.93 -21.38 -22.99
CA VAL A 161 -15.59 -22.13 -24.06
C VAL A 161 -15.22 -21.59 -25.43
N LEU A 162 -15.14 -20.26 -25.56
CA LEU A 162 -14.74 -19.59 -26.79
C LEU A 162 -13.29 -19.93 -27.13
N ILE A 163 -12.37 -19.93 -26.16
CA ILE A 163 -10.96 -20.28 -26.38
C ILE A 163 -10.80 -21.74 -26.83
N TYR A 164 -11.50 -22.70 -26.19
CA TYR A 164 -11.47 -24.09 -26.64
C TYR A 164 -12.00 -24.27 -28.06
N ALA A 165 -13.07 -23.55 -28.42
CA ALA A 165 -13.60 -23.56 -29.78
C ALA A 165 -12.59 -22.96 -30.79
N ALA A 166 -11.95 -21.84 -30.43
CA ALA A 166 -10.94 -21.20 -31.26
C ALA A 166 -9.73 -22.12 -31.50
N ASP A 167 -9.19 -22.74 -30.46
CA ASP A 167 -8.07 -23.70 -30.60
C ASP A 167 -8.45 -24.87 -31.50
N ALA A 168 -9.62 -25.48 -31.25
CA ALA A 168 -10.10 -26.57 -32.08
C ALA A 168 -10.29 -26.17 -33.55
N TYR A 169 -10.73 -24.93 -33.82
CA TYR A 169 -10.82 -24.40 -35.18
C TYR A 169 -9.45 -24.16 -35.81
N ALA A 170 -8.50 -23.60 -35.08
CA ALA A 170 -7.15 -23.37 -35.55
C ALA A 170 -6.42 -24.67 -35.91
N ARG A 171 -6.56 -25.70 -35.07
CA ARG A 171 -5.99 -27.04 -35.31
C ARG A 171 -6.61 -27.78 -36.50
N GLN A 172 -7.84 -27.41 -36.87
CA GLN A 172 -8.48 -27.86 -38.12
C GLN A 172 -8.05 -27.04 -39.34
N GLY A 173 -7.19 -26.03 -39.18
CA GLY A 173 -6.78 -25.11 -40.23
C GLY A 173 -7.83 -24.04 -40.59
N LYS A 174 -8.89 -23.88 -39.79
CA LYS A 174 -9.95 -22.87 -39.99
C LYS A 174 -9.57 -21.56 -39.28
N ARG A 175 -8.48 -20.94 -39.74
CA ARG A 175 -7.84 -19.80 -39.06
C ARG A 175 -8.75 -18.58 -38.92
N GLU A 176 -9.56 -18.27 -39.92
CA GLU A 176 -10.44 -17.10 -39.90
C GLU A 176 -11.50 -17.21 -38.80
N LEU A 177 -12.07 -18.39 -38.61
CA LEU A 177 -13.07 -18.65 -37.54
C LEU A 177 -12.42 -18.60 -36.16
N ALA A 178 -11.21 -19.15 -36.02
CA ALA A 178 -10.48 -19.10 -34.76
C ALA A 178 -10.18 -17.65 -34.34
N GLN A 179 -9.75 -16.81 -35.29
CA GLN A 179 -9.50 -15.39 -35.06
C GLN A 179 -10.79 -14.60 -34.75
N GLU A 180 -11.90 -14.90 -35.41
CA GLU A 180 -13.19 -14.28 -35.11
C GLU A 180 -13.62 -14.53 -33.66
N ILE A 181 -13.48 -15.77 -33.18
CA ILE A 181 -13.88 -16.14 -31.83
C ILE A 181 -12.96 -15.51 -30.78
N VAL A 182 -11.63 -15.52 -31.00
CA VAL A 182 -10.69 -14.90 -30.07
C VAL A 182 -10.90 -13.38 -29.99
N GLY A 183 -11.22 -12.74 -31.10
CA GLY A 183 -11.57 -11.32 -31.09
C GLY A 183 -12.79 -11.00 -30.20
N LEU A 184 -13.70 -11.95 -29.97
CA LEU A 184 -14.81 -11.77 -29.02
C LEU A 184 -14.34 -11.85 -27.55
N VAL A 185 -13.36 -12.70 -27.26
CA VAL A 185 -12.76 -12.84 -25.92
C VAL A 185 -11.97 -11.57 -25.59
N GLU A 186 -11.13 -11.09 -26.51
CA GLU A 186 -10.32 -9.88 -26.31
C GLU A 186 -11.17 -8.61 -26.07
N LEU A 187 -12.38 -8.56 -26.63
CA LEU A 187 -13.31 -7.44 -26.44
C LEU A 187 -13.98 -7.40 -25.05
N GLN A 188 -13.97 -8.51 -24.31
CA GLN A 188 -14.66 -8.63 -23.03
C GLN A 188 -13.81 -8.22 -21.81
N ASN A 189 -12.58 -7.72 -22.05
CA ASN A 189 -11.51 -7.50 -21.07
C ASN A 189 -11.05 -8.80 -20.39
N LEU A 190 -9.73 -9.02 -20.42
CA LEU A 190 -9.08 -10.20 -19.87
C LEU A 190 -8.73 -9.97 -18.40
N ASP A 191 -9.70 -10.14 -17.50
CA ASP A 191 -9.48 -9.89 -16.07
C ASP A 191 -9.22 -11.19 -15.27
N GLU A 192 -9.50 -12.36 -15.87
CA GLU A 192 -9.35 -13.66 -15.20
C GLU A 192 -8.03 -14.36 -15.59
N PRO A 193 -7.16 -14.71 -14.61
CA PRO A 193 -5.89 -15.38 -14.88
C PRO A 193 -6.02 -16.64 -15.74
N GLU A 194 -7.03 -17.47 -15.47
CA GLU A 194 -7.27 -18.73 -16.19
C GLU A 194 -7.57 -18.48 -17.68
N THR A 195 -8.37 -17.47 -17.98
CA THR A 195 -8.69 -17.06 -19.36
C THR A 195 -7.43 -16.56 -20.09
N VAL A 196 -6.56 -15.81 -19.40
CA VAL A 196 -5.29 -15.35 -19.95
C VAL A 196 -4.34 -16.52 -20.23
N GLU A 197 -4.21 -17.48 -19.31
CA GLU A 197 -3.37 -18.67 -19.49
C GLU A 197 -3.84 -19.53 -20.67
N LEU A 198 -5.15 -19.73 -20.81
CA LEU A 198 -5.73 -20.49 -21.92
C LEU A 198 -5.51 -19.79 -23.26
N LEU A 199 -5.73 -18.46 -23.31
CA LEU A 199 -5.52 -17.67 -24.52
C LEU A 199 -4.04 -17.65 -24.92
N LEU A 200 -3.14 -17.56 -23.94
CA LEU A 200 -1.71 -17.68 -24.14
C LEU A 200 -1.33 -19.04 -24.73
N GLY A 201 -1.85 -20.13 -24.17
CA GLY A 201 -1.65 -21.48 -24.69
C GLY A 201 -2.09 -21.60 -26.16
N TYR A 202 -3.27 -21.05 -26.48
CA TYR A 202 -3.77 -20.99 -27.86
C TYR A 202 -2.79 -20.26 -28.80
N TYR A 203 -2.33 -19.05 -28.45
CA TYR A 203 -1.42 -18.29 -29.30
C TYR A 203 -0.07 -18.98 -29.51
N LEU A 204 0.46 -19.63 -28.47
CA LEU A 204 1.68 -20.44 -28.56
C LEU A 204 1.50 -21.64 -29.51
N ASP A 205 0.38 -22.36 -29.39
CA ASP A 205 0.10 -23.56 -30.18
C ASP A 205 0.00 -23.26 -31.68
N ILE A 206 -0.55 -22.10 -32.04
CA ILE A 206 -0.69 -21.67 -33.44
C ILE A 206 0.53 -20.87 -33.95
N GLY A 207 1.52 -20.62 -33.09
CA GLY A 207 2.76 -19.92 -33.42
C GLY A 207 2.61 -18.40 -33.60
N MET A 208 1.59 -17.80 -32.99
CA MET A 208 1.33 -16.36 -32.99
C MET A 208 2.06 -15.70 -31.81
N MET A 209 3.37 -15.52 -31.96
CA MET A 209 4.27 -15.13 -30.87
C MET A 209 4.04 -13.70 -30.37
N GLU A 210 3.68 -12.75 -31.25
CA GLU A 210 3.44 -11.36 -30.85
C GLU A 210 2.22 -11.26 -29.92
N GLU A 211 1.15 -11.96 -30.28
CA GLU A 211 -0.08 -12.04 -29.48
C GLU A 211 0.12 -12.85 -28.20
N ALA A 212 0.93 -13.91 -28.23
CA ALA A 212 1.32 -14.66 -27.04
C ALA A 212 2.07 -13.77 -26.04
N VAL A 213 3.04 -12.97 -26.50
CA VAL A 213 3.76 -12.02 -25.63
C VAL A 213 2.80 -10.98 -25.07
N SER A 214 1.96 -10.37 -25.91
CA SER A 214 0.95 -9.40 -25.46
C SER A 214 0.00 -9.98 -24.39
N THR A 215 -0.43 -11.22 -24.58
CA THR A 215 -1.29 -11.93 -23.61
C THR A 215 -0.55 -12.24 -22.31
N ALA A 216 0.71 -12.68 -22.39
CA ALA A 216 1.54 -12.90 -21.20
C ALA A 216 1.77 -11.62 -20.40
N MET A 217 1.95 -10.47 -21.06
CA MET A 217 2.09 -9.16 -20.40
C MET A 217 0.84 -8.78 -19.61
N LYS A 218 -0.35 -8.90 -20.22
CA LYS A 218 -1.62 -8.71 -19.49
C LYS A 218 -1.74 -9.66 -18.30
N GLY A 219 -1.29 -10.91 -18.48
CA GLY A 219 -1.23 -11.88 -17.40
C GLY A 219 -0.36 -11.43 -16.24
N LEU A 220 0.78 -10.79 -16.52
CA LEU A 220 1.67 -10.24 -15.50
C LEU A 220 1.11 -9.00 -14.81
N GLU A 221 0.27 -8.19 -15.46
CA GLU A 221 -0.47 -7.11 -14.78
C GLU A 221 -1.46 -7.66 -13.73
N ILE A 222 -1.96 -8.89 -13.95
CA ILE A 222 -2.88 -9.56 -13.02
C ILE A 222 -2.10 -10.32 -11.93
N ASP A 223 -1.05 -11.04 -12.32
CA ASP A 223 -0.14 -11.78 -11.44
C ASP A 223 1.31 -11.63 -11.91
N GLY A 224 1.99 -10.61 -11.38
CA GLY A 224 3.38 -10.27 -11.74
C GLY A 224 4.41 -11.36 -11.40
N SER A 225 4.04 -12.34 -10.58
CA SER A 225 4.91 -13.45 -10.16
C SER A 225 4.74 -14.72 -11.00
N ASN A 226 3.78 -14.74 -11.94
CA ASN A 226 3.46 -15.94 -12.70
C ASN A 226 4.61 -16.32 -13.67
N HIS A 227 5.37 -17.35 -13.28
CA HIS A 227 6.50 -17.84 -14.06
C HIS A 227 6.14 -18.32 -15.47
N GLN A 228 4.91 -18.76 -15.73
CA GLN A 228 4.49 -19.16 -17.07
C GLN A 228 4.56 -17.97 -18.02
N PHE A 229 4.01 -16.82 -17.61
CA PHE A 229 4.04 -15.59 -18.39
C PHE A 229 5.47 -15.08 -18.59
N LEU A 230 6.28 -15.01 -17.51
CA LEU A 230 7.70 -14.61 -17.59
C LEU A 230 8.50 -15.48 -18.55
N SER A 231 8.24 -16.79 -18.60
CA SER A 231 9.02 -17.73 -19.39
C SER A 231 8.84 -17.61 -20.91
N ILE A 232 7.77 -16.95 -21.36
CA ILE A 232 7.42 -16.75 -22.77
C ILE A 232 7.96 -15.42 -23.29
N ILE A 233 8.15 -14.46 -22.39
CA ILE A 233 8.71 -13.16 -22.70
C ILE A 233 10.21 -13.33 -23.01
N HIS A 234 10.51 -13.32 -24.30
CA HIS A 234 11.88 -13.24 -24.82
C HIS A 234 12.10 -11.84 -25.35
N VAL A 235 13.28 -11.27 -25.10
CA VAL A 235 13.64 -9.98 -25.66
C VAL A 235 13.68 -10.05 -27.19
N GLN A 236 12.65 -9.54 -27.84
CA GLN A 236 12.73 -9.10 -29.23
C GLN A 236 13.15 -7.63 -29.28
N GLU A 237 13.69 -7.18 -30.42
CA GLU A 237 14.05 -5.76 -30.61
C GLU A 237 12.82 -4.85 -30.59
N ASP A 238 11.66 -5.39 -30.98
CA ASP A 238 10.36 -4.71 -31.00
C ASP A 238 9.35 -5.46 -30.12
N TRP A 239 8.70 -4.75 -29.19
CA TRP A 239 7.71 -5.29 -28.27
C TRP A 239 6.31 -4.79 -28.69
N PRO A 240 5.32 -5.68 -28.91
CA PRO A 240 3.99 -5.24 -29.32
C PRO A 240 3.33 -4.39 -28.23
N GLY A 241 3.07 -3.11 -28.51
CA GLY A 241 2.41 -2.19 -27.58
C GLY A 241 3.33 -1.45 -26.60
N TYR A 242 4.61 -1.85 -26.49
CA TYR A 242 5.58 -1.20 -25.60
C TYR A 242 6.83 -0.75 -26.35
N TYR A 243 7.41 0.36 -25.91
CA TYR A 243 8.68 0.88 -26.38
C TYR A 243 9.76 0.56 -25.35
N ILE A 244 10.88 0.00 -25.81
CA ILE A 244 12.08 -0.13 -24.98
C ILE A 244 12.68 1.26 -24.77
N ILE A 245 12.78 1.65 -23.51
CA ILE A 245 13.29 2.95 -23.10
C ILE A 245 14.78 2.88 -22.81
N ASP A 246 15.18 1.91 -21.97
CA ASP A 246 16.56 1.75 -21.54
C ASP A 246 16.88 0.27 -21.28
N ARG A 247 18.18 -0.05 -21.33
CA ARG A 247 18.72 -1.38 -21.05
C ARG A 247 20.00 -1.26 -20.23
N LYS A 248 20.05 -1.91 -19.08
CA LYS A 248 21.25 -1.94 -18.23
C LYS A 248 21.65 -3.37 -17.91
N LYS A 249 22.95 -3.65 -18.01
CA LYS A 249 23.53 -4.95 -17.64
C LYS A 249 24.28 -4.81 -16.33
N ALA A 250 24.01 -5.71 -15.40
CA ALA A 250 24.72 -5.84 -14.13
C ALA A 250 24.41 -7.21 -13.53
N ASP A 251 25.14 -7.57 -12.47
CA ASP A 251 24.82 -8.73 -11.63
C ASP A 251 23.75 -8.32 -10.61
N TYR A 252 22.47 -8.51 -10.94
CA TYR A 252 21.37 -8.16 -10.03
C TYR A 252 21.16 -9.28 -9.00
N THR A 253 21.48 -10.53 -9.37
CA THR A 253 21.23 -11.71 -8.52
C THR A 253 22.30 -11.95 -7.44
N GLY A 254 23.45 -11.27 -7.54
CA GLY A 254 24.61 -11.47 -6.68
C GLY A 254 25.38 -12.77 -6.97
N ASP A 255 25.13 -13.41 -8.11
CA ASP A 255 25.70 -14.72 -8.47
C ASP A 255 27.00 -14.60 -9.31
N ARG A 256 27.45 -13.36 -9.54
CA ARG A 256 28.60 -12.97 -10.38
C ARG A 256 28.42 -13.22 -11.86
N LYS A 257 27.18 -13.36 -12.33
CA LYS A 257 26.82 -13.31 -13.74
C LYS A 257 25.98 -12.07 -13.98
N GLU A 258 26.11 -11.54 -15.19
CA GLU A 258 25.30 -10.39 -15.58
C GLU A 258 23.93 -10.86 -16.07
N GLU A 259 22.91 -10.16 -15.63
CA GLU A 259 21.57 -10.14 -16.16
C GLU A 259 21.35 -8.84 -16.96
N GLN A 260 20.18 -8.69 -17.56
CA GLN A 260 19.77 -7.46 -18.23
C GLN A 260 18.46 -6.94 -17.67
N ALA A 261 18.48 -5.72 -17.16
CA ALA A 261 17.29 -4.94 -16.87
C ALA A 261 16.82 -4.24 -18.16
N VAL A 262 15.53 -4.30 -18.44
CA VAL A 262 14.89 -3.66 -19.59
C VAL A 262 13.72 -2.83 -19.08
N LEU A 263 13.79 -1.51 -19.31
CA LEU A 263 12.69 -0.60 -19.01
C LEU A 263 11.81 -0.44 -20.26
N LEU A 264 10.52 -0.69 -20.08
CA LEU A 264 9.48 -0.62 -21.10
C LEU A 264 8.47 0.47 -20.74
N SER A 265 7.82 1.01 -21.76
CA SER A 265 6.85 2.10 -21.64
C SER A 265 5.75 1.96 -22.69
N ASP A 266 4.52 2.30 -22.32
CA ASP A 266 3.37 2.39 -23.24
C ASP A 266 3.51 3.50 -24.30
N SER A 267 4.52 4.37 -24.12
CA SER A 267 4.82 5.49 -25.01
C SER A 267 6.30 5.59 -25.39
N PRO A 268 6.64 6.16 -26.56
CA PRO A 268 8.03 6.23 -27.00
C PRO A 268 8.85 7.20 -26.13
N SER A 269 10.16 6.97 -26.10
CA SER A 269 11.12 7.82 -25.38
C SER A 269 10.91 9.32 -25.66
N GLY A 270 10.85 10.11 -24.59
CA GLY A 270 10.59 11.56 -24.65
C GLY A 270 9.11 11.95 -24.62
N SER A 271 8.18 10.99 -24.63
CA SER A 271 6.75 11.21 -24.40
C SER A 271 6.36 10.90 -22.96
N HIS A 272 5.13 11.25 -22.55
CA HIS A 272 4.60 10.78 -21.27
C HIS A 272 4.41 9.29 -21.37
N ALA A 273 4.76 8.55 -20.33
CA ALA A 273 4.28 7.19 -20.13
C ALA A 273 3.26 7.21 -19.03
N SER A 274 2.12 6.57 -19.28
CA SER A 274 1.17 6.28 -18.21
C SER A 274 1.61 5.06 -17.41
N GLU A 275 2.36 4.16 -18.04
CA GLU A 275 2.81 2.90 -17.47
C GLU A 275 4.28 2.64 -17.78
N LEU A 276 5.02 2.22 -16.76
CA LEU A 276 6.40 1.79 -16.86
C LEU A 276 6.51 0.38 -16.33
N LEU A 277 7.20 -0.48 -17.07
CA LEU A 277 7.44 -1.86 -16.67
C LEU A 277 8.94 -2.12 -16.70
N LEU A 278 9.47 -2.66 -15.61
CA LEU A 278 10.85 -3.11 -15.55
C LEU A 278 10.91 -4.63 -15.55
N LEU A 279 11.72 -5.20 -16.41
CA LEU A 279 11.98 -6.63 -16.45
C LEU A 279 13.45 -6.91 -16.19
N VAL A 280 13.74 -7.91 -15.36
CA VAL A 280 15.09 -8.48 -15.21
C VAL A 280 15.15 -9.77 -15.98
N ILE A 281 16.19 -9.94 -16.80
CA ILE A 281 16.27 -11.00 -17.81
C ILE A 281 17.59 -11.75 -17.67
N ASP A 282 17.50 -13.08 -17.60
CA ASP A 282 18.67 -13.96 -17.60
C ASP A 282 19.29 -13.95 -19.00
N LEU A 283 20.54 -13.48 -19.12
CA LEU A 283 21.21 -13.32 -20.42
C LEU A 283 21.56 -14.66 -21.11
N LYS A 284 21.60 -15.76 -20.36
CA LYS A 284 21.97 -17.08 -20.91
C LYS A 284 20.77 -17.76 -21.57
N THR A 285 19.60 -17.62 -20.98
CA THR A 285 18.34 -18.22 -21.41
C THR A 285 17.51 -17.25 -22.25
N GLY A 286 17.70 -15.94 -22.06
CA GLY A 286 16.91 -14.88 -22.69
C GLY A 286 15.52 -14.71 -22.09
N LYS A 287 15.25 -15.34 -20.93
CA LYS A 287 13.94 -15.33 -20.27
C LYS A 287 13.85 -14.26 -19.20
N ALA A 288 12.67 -13.66 -19.06
CA ALA A 288 12.39 -12.81 -17.91
C ALA A 288 12.45 -13.65 -16.62
N MET A 289 13.11 -13.09 -15.62
CA MET A 289 13.27 -13.65 -14.28
C MET A 289 12.22 -13.09 -13.33
N ASP A 290 11.92 -11.80 -13.47
CA ASP A 290 10.91 -11.10 -12.70
C ASP A 290 10.47 -9.79 -13.38
N MET A 291 9.36 -9.23 -12.93
CA MET A 291 8.77 -7.98 -13.40
C MET A 291 8.42 -7.03 -12.23
N PHE A 292 8.65 -5.74 -12.42
CA PHE A 292 8.16 -4.69 -11.54
C PHE A 292 7.24 -3.74 -12.32
N ASP A 293 5.98 -3.66 -11.88
CA ASP A 293 4.89 -2.85 -12.46
C ASP A 293 4.49 -1.65 -11.58
N GLY A 294 5.10 -1.50 -10.40
CA GLY A 294 4.86 -0.37 -9.49
C GLY A 294 5.48 0.95 -9.92
N ALA A 295 6.03 1.04 -11.13
CA ALA A 295 6.77 2.21 -11.58
C ALA A 295 5.82 3.36 -11.94
N ILE A 296 6.03 4.51 -11.30
CA ILE A 296 5.20 5.69 -11.49
C ILE A 296 5.49 6.31 -12.87
N GLY A 297 4.47 6.42 -13.72
CA GLY A 297 4.55 7.06 -15.03
C GLY A 297 5.08 8.51 -14.99
N GLY A 298 5.67 8.99 -16.09
CA GLY A 298 6.38 10.27 -16.08
C GLY A 298 7.01 10.67 -17.41
N TYR A 299 8.08 11.46 -17.37
CA TYR A 299 8.89 11.97 -18.49
C TYR A 299 10.35 12.12 -18.04
N PRO A 300 11.31 12.22 -18.96
CA PRO A 300 12.05 11.05 -19.41
C PRO A 300 12.60 10.19 -18.24
N TRP A 301 12.75 8.91 -18.51
CA TRP A 301 13.16 7.90 -17.53
C TRP A 301 14.57 7.44 -17.78
N ASN A 302 15.33 7.29 -16.69
CA ASN A 302 16.67 6.73 -16.73
C ASN A 302 16.77 5.61 -15.70
N LEU A 303 17.52 4.56 -16.06
CA LEU A 303 17.96 3.54 -15.11
C LEU A 303 19.39 3.86 -14.67
N GLU A 304 19.57 4.09 -13.37
CA GLU A 304 20.90 4.08 -12.76
C GLU A 304 21.08 2.76 -12.02
N VAL A 305 22.23 2.11 -12.23
CA VAL A 305 22.48 0.75 -11.74
C VAL A 305 23.87 0.69 -11.13
N GLU A 306 23.92 0.45 -9.82
CA GLU A 306 25.16 0.28 -9.05
C GLU A 306 24.88 -0.59 -7.81
N ASP A 307 25.93 -1.12 -7.17
CA ASP A 307 25.83 -1.80 -5.88
C ASP A 307 25.72 -0.78 -4.74
N PHE A 308 24.50 -0.29 -4.52
CA PHE A 308 24.20 0.75 -3.53
C PHE A 308 24.22 0.18 -2.10
N THR A 309 23.79 -1.06 -1.92
CA THR A 309 23.71 -1.72 -0.62
C THR A 309 25.06 -2.28 -0.14
N GLY A 310 26.02 -2.49 -1.05
CA GLY A 310 27.34 -3.05 -0.79
C GLY A 310 27.34 -4.58 -0.67
N ASN A 311 26.30 -5.25 -1.19
CA ASN A 311 26.11 -6.70 -1.06
C ASN A 311 26.68 -7.48 -2.27
N GLN A 312 27.36 -6.81 -3.21
CA GLN A 312 27.85 -7.33 -4.50
C GLN A 312 26.76 -7.65 -5.53
N ALA A 313 25.49 -7.39 -5.23
CA ALA A 313 24.42 -7.36 -6.19
C ALA A 313 24.13 -5.89 -6.55
N ALA A 314 23.83 -5.61 -7.82
CA ALA A 314 23.47 -4.29 -8.25
C ALA A 314 22.00 -4.00 -7.91
N GLU A 315 21.75 -2.79 -7.45
CA GLU A 315 20.41 -2.22 -7.31
C GLU A 315 20.06 -1.35 -8.52
N ILE A 316 18.76 -1.17 -8.76
CA ILE A 316 18.22 -0.38 -9.87
C ILE A 316 17.50 0.84 -9.29
N LEU A 317 18.06 2.03 -9.51
CA LEU A 317 17.38 3.30 -9.24
C LEU A 317 16.65 3.74 -10.51
N MET A 318 15.33 3.75 -10.44
CA MET A 318 14.46 4.30 -11.47
C MET A 318 14.09 5.72 -11.13
N ALA A 319 14.10 6.60 -12.12
CA ALA A 319 13.69 7.99 -11.99
C ALA A 319 12.70 8.37 -13.10
N ALA A 320 11.59 9.02 -12.74
CA ALA A 320 10.56 9.49 -13.67
C ALA A 320 10.14 10.92 -13.30
N HIS A 321 10.33 11.91 -14.17
CA HIS A 321 9.80 13.25 -13.92
C HIS A 321 8.28 13.28 -14.05
N SER A 322 7.61 13.92 -13.10
CA SER A 322 6.15 14.14 -13.10
C SER A 322 5.62 14.95 -14.30
N GLY A 323 6.47 15.70 -15.00
CA GLY A 323 6.06 16.61 -16.09
C GLY A 323 5.25 17.84 -15.66
N GLY A 324 4.95 17.99 -14.36
CA GLY A 324 4.23 19.14 -13.82
C GLY A 324 5.11 20.38 -13.61
N SER A 325 4.50 21.55 -13.40
CA SER A 325 5.20 22.83 -13.20
C SER A 325 6.07 22.88 -11.94
N GLY A 326 5.94 21.91 -11.03
CA GLY A 326 6.76 21.77 -9.83
C GLY A 326 8.02 20.93 -10.03
N GLY A 327 8.26 20.36 -11.22
CA GLY A 327 9.51 19.66 -11.56
C GLY A 327 9.82 18.42 -10.72
N GLY A 328 8.84 17.85 -10.01
CA GLY A 328 9.04 16.68 -9.15
C GLY A 328 9.48 15.45 -9.92
N VAL A 329 10.34 14.64 -9.30
CA VAL A 329 10.83 13.36 -9.82
C VAL A 329 10.37 12.26 -8.88
N PHE A 330 9.78 11.23 -9.45
CA PHE A 330 9.43 10.00 -8.75
C PHE A 330 10.60 9.03 -8.84
N TYR A 331 10.90 8.38 -7.73
CA TYR A 331 11.99 7.43 -7.61
C TYR A 331 11.45 6.11 -7.08
N ASN A 332 11.97 5.01 -7.61
CA ASN A 332 11.86 3.69 -7.03
C ASN A 332 13.28 3.12 -6.98
N LEU A 333 13.65 2.48 -5.87
CA LEU A 333 14.94 1.79 -5.73
C LEU A 333 14.64 0.31 -5.55
N LEU A 334 15.16 -0.52 -6.45
CA LEU A 334 14.85 -1.95 -6.48
C LEU A 334 16.11 -2.76 -6.23
N SER A 335 16.01 -3.78 -5.38
CA SER A 335 17.02 -4.82 -5.20
C SER A 335 16.43 -6.17 -5.57
N PHE A 336 17.25 -7.06 -6.10
CA PHE A 336 16.81 -8.39 -6.52
C PHE A 336 17.27 -9.44 -5.48
N GLU A 337 16.31 -9.94 -4.70
CA GLU A 337 16.56 -10.92 -3.64
C GLU A 337 15.67 -12.15 -3.84
N ASN A 338 16.24 -13.35 -3.66
CA ASN A 338 15.51 -14.63 -3.74
C ASN A 338 14.69 -14.82 -5.03
N ALA A 339 15.24 -14.42 -6.18
CA ALA A 339 14.56 -14.48 -7.48
C ALA A 339 13.41 -13.47 -7.68
N THR A 340 13.33 -12.44 -6.83
CA THR A 340 12.28 -11.40 -6.88
C THR A 340 12.86 -10.01 -6.66
N MET A 341 12.33 -9.02 -7.36
CA MET A 341 12.58 -7.60 -7.14
C MET A 341 11.79 -7.12 -5.93
N ASN A 342 12.48 -6.43 -5.03
CA ASN A 342 11.91 -5.83 -3.84
C ASN A 342 12.26 -4.34 -3.83
N GLU A 343 11.29 -3.52 -3.48
CA GLU A 343 11.52 -2.09 -3.32
C GLU A 343 12.23 -1.81 -1.99
N LEU A 344 13.29 -1.01 -2.06
CA LEU A 344 14.05 -0.52 -0.91
C LEU A 344 13.60 0.89 -0.55
N GLU A 345 13.65 1.20 0.75
CA GLU A 345 13.41 2.56 1.23
C GLU A 345 14.44 3.54 0.64
N LEU A 346 13.97 4.72 0.24
CA LEU A 346 14.82 5.82 -0.21
C LEU A 346 15.37 6.62 0.99
N PRO A 347 16.55 7.26 0.87
CA PRO A 347 17.07 8.10 1.94
C PRO A 347 16.16 9.32 2.20
N ALA A 348 15.83 9.55 3.47
CA ALA A 348 14.97 10.64 3.91
C ALA A 348 15.75 11.63 4.78
N PRO A 349 16.03 12.86 4.32
CA PRO A 349 16.86 13.81 5.06
C PRO A 349 16.15 14.36 6.31
N GLN A 350 16.85 14.35 7.44
CA GLN A 350 16.37 14.86 8.74
C GLN A 350 16.96 16.24 9.07
N LEU A 351 16.94 17.15 8.09
CA LEU A 351 17.48 18.50 8.26
C LEU A 351 16.66 19.34 9.24
N LYS A 352 17.38 20.20 9.96
CA LYS A 352 16.84 21.32 10.73
C LYS A 352 17.26 22.61 10.08
N HIS A 353 16.40 23.62 10.09
CA HIS A 353 16.66 24.92 9.48
C HIS A 353 15.89 26.01 10.20
N ARG A 354 16.47 27.21 10.25
CA ARG A 354 15.81 28.42 10.76
C ARG A 354 16.41 29.70 10.19
N PHE A 355 15.63 30.76 10.24
CA PHE A 355 16.10 32.13 10.10
C PHE A 355 16.77 32.61 11.39
N VAL A 356 17.80 33.43 11.25
CA VAL A 356 18.50 34.11 12.34
C VAL A 356 18.77 35.56 11.94
N ASP A 357 19.10 36.42 12.91
CA ASP A 357 19.37 37.85 12.68
C ASP A 357 20.34 38.13 11.53
N ASP A 358 20.29 39.37 11.05
CA ASP A 358 21.06 39.90 9.92
C ASP A 358 20.70 39.27 8.57
N TYR A 359 19.45 38.84 8.40
CA TYR A 359 18.93 38.13 7.22
C TYR A 359 19.76 36.90 6.88
N MET A 360 20.08 36.10 7.90
CA MET A 360 20.86 34.89 7.76
C MET A 360 19.97 33.67 7.96
N ALA A 361 20.39 32.54 7.41
CA ALA A 361 19.79 31.25 7.73
C ALA A 361 20.83 30.32 8.34
N VAL A 362 20.37 29.39 9.16
CA VAL A 362 21.15 28.27 9.69
C VAL A 362 20.46 26.98 9.29
N ILE A 363 21.24 26.03 8.79
CA ILE A 363 20.81 24.65 8.53
C ILE A 363 21.71 23.71 9.32
N SER A 364 21.13 22.69 9.94
CA SER A 364 21.85 21.68 10.71
C SER A 364 21.40 20.27 10.34
N TYR A 365 22.34 19.33 10.34
CA TYR A 365 22.05 17.89 10.23
C TYR A 365 22.46 17.20 11.54
N PRO A 366 21.51 16.83 12.42
CA PRO A 366 21.83 16.34 13.76
C PRO A 366 22.71 15.10 13.82
N GLU A 367 22.49 14.10 12.94
CA GLU A 367 23.31 12.87 12.98
C GLU A 367 24.78 13.12 12.61
N LEU A 368 25.02 14.09 11.71
CA LEU A 368 26.37 14.49 11.29
C LEU A 368 27.02 15.49 12.26
N GLN A 369 26.24 16.11 13.16
CA GLN A 369 26.68 17.20 14.02
C GLN A 369 27.31 18.36 13.22
N ARG A 370 26.70 18.72 12.09
CA ARG A 370 27.17 19.79 11.21
C ARG A 370 26.11 20.86 11.02
N SER A 371 26.57 22.10 10.93
CA SER A 371 25.72 23.27 10.72
C SER A 371 26.37 24.24 9.75
N PHE A 372 25.55 24.86 8.92
CA PHE A 372 25.96 25.85 7.92
C PHE A 372 25.13 27.11 8.10
N THR A 373 25.76 28.25 7.85
CA THR A 373 25.06 29.54 7.77
C THR A 373 25.38 30.25 6.48
N PHE A 374 24.40 31.03 5.99
CA PHE A 374 24.52 31.81 4.76
C PHE A 374 23.58 33.01 4.79
N GLN A 375 23.94 34.02 4.01
CA GLN A 375 23.17 35.23 3.83
C GLN A 375 21.99 34.98 2.89
N LEU A 376 20.80 35.43 3.28
CA LEU A 376 19.63 35.46 2.42
C LEU A 376 19.74 36.62 1.43
N GLY A 377 19.51 36.34 0.15
CA GLY A 377 19.31 37.37 -0.86
C GLY A 377 17.99 38.12 -0.71
N ASN A 378 17.83 39.21 -1.44
CA ASN A 378 16.57 39.98 -1.54
C ASN A 378 15.92 40.32 -0.17
N GLN A 379 16.69 40.98 0.70
CA GLN A 379 16.28 41.35 2.07
C GLN A 379 14.94 42.11 2.13
N GLU A 380 14.66 42.97 1.13
CA GLU A 380 13.40 43.72 1.02
C GLU A 380 12.18 42.81 1.04
N ALA A 381 12.23 41.65 0.35
CA ALA A 381 11.13 40.70 0.33
C ALA A 381 10.87 40.10 1.73
N TYR A 382 11.92 39.75 2.46
CA TYR A 382 11.78 39.20 3.81
C TYR A 382 11.18 40.20 4.81
N GLU A 383 11.44 41.50 4.62
CA GLU A 383 10.77 42.56 5.39
C GLU A 383 9.30 42.75 4.98
N GLU A 384 8.99 42.79 3.68
CA GLU A 384 7.61 42.93 3.19
C GLU A 384 6.69 41.82 3.69
N PHE A 385 7.26 40.63 3.91
CA PHE A 385 6.55 39.46 4.40
C PHE A 385 6.55 39.30 5.93
N GLY A 386 7.12 40.25 6.67
CA GLY A 386 7.10 40.25 8.13
C GLY A 386 7.96 39.17 8.78
N LEU A 387 8.89 38.55 8.03
CA LEU A 387 9.84 37.57 8.57
C LEU A 387 11.01 38.28 9.27
N TYR A 388 11.34 39.50 8.84
CA TYR A 388 12.40 40.34 9.38
C TYR A 388 11.95 41.80 9.52
N HIS A 389 12.60 42.54 10.41
CA HIS A 389 12.50 43.99 10.46
C HIS A 389 13.78 44.62 11.01
N ASN A 390 14.38 45.54 10.27
CA ASN A 390 15.64 46.19 10.64
C ASN A 390 16.73 45.16 11.03
N SER A 391 16.90 44.13 10.20
CA SER A 391 17.85 43.03 10.41
C SER A 391 17.54 42.07 11.56
N MET A 392 16.47 42.28 12.34
CA MET A 392 16.05 41.33 13.38
C MET A 392 15.07 40.31 12.80
N VAL A 393 15.25 39.04 13.12
CA VAL A 393 14.30 37.98 12.75
C VAL A 393 13.03 38.07 13.61
N LEU A 394 11.86 37.99 12.98
CA LEU A 394 10.55 38.01 13.64
C LEU A 394 9.92 36.62 13.70
N ASP A 395 10.03 35.88 12.60
CA ASP A 395 9.62 34.49 12.51
C ASP A 395 10.84 33.63 12.14
N PRO A 396 11.34 32.76 13.05
CA PRO A 396 12.49 31.91 12.77
C PRO A 396 12.19 30.76 11.81
N VAL A 397 10.92 30.46 11.50
CA VAL A 397 10.56 29.25 10.78
C VAL A 397 10.84 29.39 9.30
N MET A 398 11.65 28.46 8.80
CA MET A 398 11.86 28.28 7.36
C MET A 398 11.02 27.09 6.87
N ASN A 399 10.54 27.18 5.62
CA ASN A 399 9.69 26.16 5.01
C ASN A 399 10.45 24.88 4.56
N GLY A 400 11.75 24.77 4.83
CA GLY A 400 12.56 23.60 4.55
C GLY A 400 12.83 23.34 3.07
N PHE A 401 12.75 22.08 2.64
CA PHE A 401 13.02 21.69 1.26
C PHE A 401 11.89 22.08 0.31
N ALA A 402 12.25 22.41 -0.93
CA ALA A 402 11.29 22.43 -2.03
C ALA A 402 10.56 21.09 -2.17
N ARG A 403 9.43 21.10 -2.88
CA ARG A 403 8.68 19.89 -3.23
C ARG A 403 9.44 18.96 -4.20
N SER A 404 10.58 19.38 -4.75
CA SER A 404 11.39 18.64 -5.71
C SER A 404 12.79 18.36 -5.14
N PHE A 405 13.26 17.13 -5.31
CA PHE A 405 14.63 16.71 -5.02
C PHE A 405 15.12 15.79 -6.14
N ARG A 406 16.44 15.59 -6.20
CA ARG A 406 17.09 14.60 -7.05
C ARG A 406 17.81 13.56 -6.21
N LEU A 407 17.78 12.33 -6.68
CA LEU A 407 18.64 11.24 -6.23
C LEU A 407 19.55 10.83 -7.38
N GLU A 408 20.84 10.78 -7.12
CA GLU A 408 21.88 10.44 -8.10
C GLU A 408 22.87 9.43 -7.50
N PRO A 409 23.48 8.55 -8.31
CA PRO A 409 24.54 7.66 -7.82
C PRO A 409 25.73 8.45 -7.26
N TYR A 410 26.19 8.04 -6.08
CA TYR A 410 27.34 8.64 -5.39
C TYR A 410 28.41 7.58 -5.16
N TYR A 411 29.65 7.84 -5.59
CA TYR A 411 30.78 6.97 -5.28
C TYR A 411 31.63 7.57 -4.15
N SER A 412 31.76 6.84 -3.06
CA SER A 412 32.66 7.20 -1.96
C SER A 412 34.07 6.69 -2.24
N GLU A 413 35.01 7.59 -2.49
CA GLU A 413 36.42 7.22 -2.66
C GLU A 413 37.03 6.64 -1.38
N SER A 414 36.58 7.06 -0.20
CA SER A 414 37.12 6.60 1.08
C SER A 414 36.66 5.19 1.45
N GLU A 415 35.41 4.86 1.13
CA GLU A 415 34.81 3.55 1.42
C GLU A 415 34.85 2.60 0.20
N GLU A 416 35.34 3.08 -0.95
CA GLU A 416 35.44 2.37 -2.24
C GLU A 416 34.12 1.68 -2.66
N ARG A 417 33.00 2.37 -2.45
CA ARG A 417 31.66 1.83 -2.75
C ARG A 417 30.67 2.91 -3.20
N TYR A 418 29.59 2.47 -3.82
CA TYR A 418 28.48 3.33 -4.18
C TYR A 418 27.48 3.55 -3.03
N GLY A 419 26.74 4.63 -3.17
CA GLY A 419 25.58 5.03 -2.39
C GLY A 419 24.74 6.02 -3.20
N LEU A 420 23.89 6.79 -2.52
CA LEU A 420 23.00 7.75 -3.16
C LEU A 420 23.24 9.15 -2.65
N GLU A 421 23.26 10.13 -3.55
CA GLU A 421 23.29 11.55 -3.19
C GLU A 421 21.89 12.14 -3.29
N TYR A 422 21.38 12.64 -2.17
CA TYR A 422 20.16 13.43 -2.10
C TYR A 422 20.51 14.89 -2.32
N ILE A 423 19.95 15.50 -3.37
CA ILE A 423 20.19 16.89 -3.75
C ILE A 423 18.85 17.60 -3.81
N ALA A 424 18.66 18.64 -3.00
CA ALA A 424 17.42 19.41 -3.05
C ALA A 424 17.65 20.90 -2.78
N PRO A 425 16.93 21.77 -3.48
CA PRO A 425 16.92 23.18 -3.16
C PRO A 425 16.17 23.41 -1.83
N LEU A 426 16.80 24.18 -0.96
CA LEU A 426 16.19 24.76 0.22
C LEU A 426 15.43 26.01 -0.20
N VAL A 427 14.18 26.12 0.26
CA VAL A 427 13.30 27.22 -0.08
C VAL A 427 12.99 28.01 1.17
N SER A 428 13.03 29.34 1.04
CA SER A 428 12.69 30.25 2.12
C SER A 428 11.72 31.33 1.66
N GLY A 429 10.95 31.86 2.62
CA GLY A 429 9.98 32.92 2.39
C GLY A 429 8.58 32.43 2.01
N PRO A 430 7.59 33.33 1.98
CA PRO A 430 6.21 32.99 1.72
C PRO A 430 5.93 32.79 0.22
N ALA A 431 4.99 31.89 -0.04
CA ALA A 431 4.67 31.31 -1.33
C ALA A 431 5.66 30.26 -1.90
N LEU A 432 6.62 29.75 -1.10
CA LEU A 432 7.53 28.64 -1.51
C LEU A 432 8.36 28.95 -2.78
N ALA A 433 8.74 30.21 -3.02
CA ALA A 433 9.18 30.63 -4.35
C ALA A 433 10.65 31.07 -4.47
N ALA A 434 11.37 31.31 -3.36
CA ALA A 434 12.79 31.67 -3.42
C ALA A 434 13.66 30.51 -2.93
N GLU A 435 14.28 29.81 -3.86
CA GLU A 435 15.37 28.88 -3.57
C GLU A 435 16.58 29.70 -3.08
N VAL A 436 17.17 29.29 -1.95
CA VAL A 436 18.28 30.05 -1.32
C VAL A 436 19.57 29.27 -1.21
N ALA A 437 19.51 27.95 -1.24
CA ALA A 437 20.67 27.10 -1.29
C ALA A 437 20.31 25.74 -1.87
N ASP A 438 21.26 25.10 -2.55
CA ASP A 438 21.19 23.65 -2.81
C ASP A 438 21.85 22.91 -1.64
N VAL A 439 21.15 21.91 -1.09
CA VAL A 439 21.71 21.01 -0.08
C VAL A 439 21.93 19.64 -0.69
N SER A 440 23.16 19.16 -0.55
CA SER A 440 23.63 17.87 -1.02
C SER A 440 24.00 16.99 0.18
N LEU A 441 23.45 15.78 0.21
CA LEU A 441 23.61 14.81 1.28
C LEU A 441 23.92 13.44 0.65
N PRO A 442 25.20 13.03 0.57
CA PRO A 442 25.55 11.67 0.21
C PRO A 442 25.22 10.71 1.36
N TYR A 443 24.60 9.59 1.01
CA TYR A 443 24.23 8.49 1.88
C TYR A 443 24.93 7.21 1.46
N LEU A 444 25.35 6.43 2.45
CA LEU A 444 25.79 5.05 2.28
C LEU A 444 24.82 4.11 2.99
N TRP A 445 24.64 2.90 2.45
CA TRP A 445 23.86 1.85 3.08
C TRP A 445 24.71 1.11 4.12
N ILE A 446 24.40 1.33 5.40
CA ILE A 446 25.17 0.83 6.54
C ILE A 446 24.20 0.24 7.56
N GLU A 447 24.43 -1.02 7.96
CA GLU A 447 23.58 -1.74 8.92
C GLU A 447 22.09 -1.79 8.50
N ASN A 448 21.84 -2.05 7.21
CA ASN A 448 20.50 -2.13 6.61
C ASN A 448 19.68 -0.83 6.69
N ARG A 449 20.34 0.32 6.67
CA ARG A 449 19.69 1.63 6.57
C ARG A 449 20.58 2.65 5.87
N TRP A 450 19.96 3.68 5.29
CA TRP A 450 20.67 4.85 4.81
C TRP A 450 21.23 5.66 5.97
N GLN A 451 22.52 6.01 5.87
CA GLN A 451 23.20 6.92 6.79
C GLN A 451 23.90 8.01 5.98
N ALA A 452 23.62 9.27 6.28
CA ALA A 452 24.31 10.39 5.67
C ALA A 452 25.78 10.35 6.10
N VAL A 453 26.70 10.57 5.17
CA VAL A 453 28.15 10.57 5.46
C VAL A 453 28.78 11.95 5.33
N ASP A 454 28.10 12.87 4.65
CA ASP A 454 28.54 14.25 4.46
C ASP A 454 27.33 15.17 4.28
N MET A 455 27.56 16.48 4.34
CA MET A 455 26.57 17.51 4.01
C MET A 455 27.29 18.67 3.33
N ARG A 456 26.76 19.08 2.18
CA ARG A 456 27.22 20.23 1.40
C ARG A 456 26.06 21.20 1.22
N VAL A 457 26.36 22.49 1.34
CA VAL A 457 25.39 23.58 1.16
C VAL A 457 25.99 24.59 0.20
N ASP A 458 25.35 24.80 -0.93
CA ASP A 458 25.75 25.78 -1.94
C ASP A 458 24.67 26.87 -2.01
N ALA A 459 24.88 27.95 -1.26
CA ALA A 459 23.97 29.09 -1.24
C ALA A 459 24.14 29.99 -2.48
N TYR A 460 23.03 30.53 -3.00
CA TYR A 460 23.01 31.18 -4.32
C TYR A 460 23.57 32.61 -4.34
N ASP A 461 23.49 33.34 -3.21
CA ASP A 461 23.91 34.75 -3.13
C ASP A 461 25.21 34.99 -2.33
N ASP A 462 25.70 34.00 -1.59
CA ASP A 462 27.03 33.98 -0.93
C ASP A 462 27.43 32.52 -0.66
N ASN A 463 28.74 32.24 -0.56
CA ASN A 463 29.17 30.88 -0.25
C ASN A 463 28.83 30.56 1.22
N ALA A 464 27.94 29.58 1.42
CA ALA A 464 27.62 29.06 2.74
C ALA A 464 28.90 28.68 3.50
N ARG A 465 28.90 28.95 4.81
CA ARG A 465 30.04 28.69 5.69
C ARG A 465 29.63 27.72 6.77
N GLU A 466 30.44 26.70 6.95
CA GLU A 466 30.30 25.79 8.07
C GLU A 466 30.59 26.53 9.39
N ILE A 467 29.73 26.29 10.37
CA ILE A 467 29.82 26.86 11.72
C ILE A 467 29.88 25.74 12.76
N ALA A 468 30.16 26.10 14.01
CA ALA A 468 29.97 25.15 15.12
C ALA A 468 28.54 24.63 15.12
N TYR A 469 28.38 23.34 15.42
CA TYR A 469 27.07 22.69 15.42
C TYR A 469 26.07 23.46 16.26
N ASP A 470 25.00 23.89 15.61
CA ASP A 470 23.83 24.51 16.19
C ASP A 470 22.71 23.44 16.20
N PRO A 471 22.33 22.90 17.37
CA PRO A 471 21.36 21.82 17.45
C PRO A 471 19.95 22.22 16.98
N LEU A 472 19.66 23.52 16.82
CA LEU A 472 18.36 24.05 16.42
C LEU A 472 17.22 23.43 17.25
N ASP A 473 17.12 23.80 18.54
CA ASP A 473 16.14 23.25 19.48
C ASP A 473 14.75 23.91 19.24
N PRO A 474 13.65 23.13 19.14
CA PRO A 474 12.30 23.69 19.10
C PRO A 474 11.93 24.59 20.30
N SER A 475 12.69 24.58 21.41
CA SER A 475 12.53 25.57 22.49
C SER A 475 12.90 27.01 22.10
N ASP A 476 13.65 27.20 21.01
CA ASP A 476 14.14 28.51 20.57
C ASP A 476 13.05 29.43 20.01
N PHE A 477 11.82 28.95 19.82
CA PHE A 477 10.70 29.82 19.45
C PHE A 477 10.40 30.87 20.54
N SER A 478 10.73 30.55 21.80
CA SER A 478 10.62 31.49 22.93
C SER A 478 11.71 32.57 22.92
N ASP A 479 12.87 32.30 22.34
CA ASP A 479 14.01 33.24 22.33
C ASP A 479 13.78 34.41 21.36
N ASN A 480 13.04 34.21 20.26
CA ASN A 480 12.73 35.31 19.33
C ASN A 480 11.70 36.29 19.88
N LEU A 481 10.69 35.80 20.62
CA LEU A 481 9.73 36.65 21.32
C LEU A 481 10.37 37.37 22.53
N ILE A 482 11.39 36.76 23.15
CA ILE A 482 12.18 37.38 24.22
C ILE A 482 12.86 38.67 23.75
N HIS A 483 13.23 38.81 22.47
CA HIS A 483 13.81 40.05 21.95
C HIS A 483 12.85 41.25 22.03
N LEU A 484 11.54 41.02 22.05
CA LEU A 484 10.57 42.10 22.27
C LEU A 484 10.63 42.60 23.71
N LEU A 485 11.07 41.80 24.67
CA LEU A 485 11.18 42.20 26.09
C LEU A 485 12.15 43.38 26.24
N GLY A 486 11.66 44.45 26.86
CA GLY A 486 12.40 45.70 27.06
C GLY A 486 12.29 46.67 25.87
N MET A 487 11.74 46.28 24.72
CA MET A 487 11.42 47.22 23.64
C MET A 487 10.23 48.10 24.02
N ASN A 488 10.20 49.34 23.54
CA ASN A 488 9.00 50.16 23.64
C ASN A 488 7.95 49.70 22.62
N LEU A 489 6.67 49.80 22.95
CA LEU A 489 5.53 49.43 22.13
C LEU A 489 5.55 50.14 20.78
N ARG A 490 6.06 51.37 20.71
CA ARG A 490 6.26 52.03 19.42
C ARG A 490 7.22 51.23 18.53
N GLN A 491 8.33 50.76 19.09
CA GLN A 491 9.29 49.94 18.36
C GLN A 491 8.64 48.60 17.98
N VAL A 492 7.87 47.98 18.88
CA VAL A 492 7.13 46.75 18.57
C VAL A 492 6.09 46.96 17.47
N ARG A 493 5.43 48.12 17.41
CA ARG A 493 4.49 48.45 16.32
C ARG A 493 5.18 48.82 15.01
N GLU A 494 6.37 49.43 15.08
CA GLU A 494 7.22 49.65 13.92
C GLU A 494 7.66 48.30 13.32
N ILE A 495 7.96 47.33 14.19
CA ILE A 495 8.42 45.98 13.86
C ILE A 495 7.28 45.06 13.37
N MET A 496 6.25 44.88 14.19
CA MET A 496 5.18 43.87 14.03
C MET A 496 3.89 44.43 13.42
N GLY A 497 3.83 45.74 13.16
CA GLY A 497 2.60 46.43 12.75
C GLY A 497 1.65 46.74 13.92
N GLU A 498 0.49 47.31 13.59
CA GLU A 498 -0.53 47.58 14.61
C GLU A 498 -1.17 46.25 15.06
N PRO A 499 -1.37 46.06 16.38
CA PRO A 499 -1.92 44.84 16.94
C PRO A 499 -3.38 44.64 16.51
N ASN A 500 -3.77 43.39 16.36
CA ASN A 500 -5.13 42.96 15.99
C ASN A 500 -6.17 43.37 17.03
N ASP A 501 -5.78 43.34 18.32
CA ASP A 501 -6.62 43.82 19.41
C ASP A 501 -5.77 44.51 20.50
N ILE A 502 -6.37 45.51 21.14
CA ILE A 502 -5.82 46.25 22.27
C ILE A 502 -6.58 45.83 23.53
N GLY A 503 -6.26 44.61 23.99
CA GLY A 503 -6.37 44.13 25.36
C GLY A 503 -7.74 44.13 26.06
N TRP A 504 -8.34 42.92 26.15
CA TRP A 504 -9.40 42.50 27.09
C TRP A 504 -9.05 42.67 28.60
N TYR A 505 -7.82 43.08 28.92
CA TYR A 505 -7.31 43.37 30.28
C TYR A 505 -6.89 44.83 30.47
N GLY A 506 -7.56 45.77 29.79
CA GLY A 506 -7.36 47.20 30.01
C GLY A 506 -6.04 47.72 29.44
N GLY A 507 -6.00 47.96 28.13
CA GLY A 507 -5.09 48.93 27.49
C GLY A 507 -3.60 48.59 27.40
N ASP A 508 -3.09 47.66 28.22
CA ASP A 508 -1.65 47.42 28.38
C ASP A 508 -1.19 46.09 27.75
N ALA A 509 -2.09 45.39 27.06
CA ALA A 509 -1.80 44.17 26.30
C ALA A 509 -2.21 44.34 24.83
N TYR A 510 -1.33 43.91 23.92
CA TYR A 510 -1.45 44.12 22.49
C TYR A 510 -1.27 42.78 21.78
N SER A 511 -2.36 42.31 21.16
CA SER A 511 -2.44 40.96 20.59
C SER A 511 -2.20 40.97 19.09
N TYR A 512 -1.35 40.05 18.65
CA TYR A 512 -1.02 39.73 17.26
C TYR A 512 -1.56 38.33 16.95
N ASP A 513 -1.45 37.87 15.70
CA ASP A 513 -2.03 36.58 15.27
C ASP A 513 -1.51 35.39 16.10
N ASP A 514 -0.21 35.38 16.40
CA ASP A 514 0.46 34.23 17.04
C ASP A 514 0.96 34.49 18.47
N PHE A 515 0.85 35.72 18.97
CA PHE A 515 1.33 36.07 20.32
C PHE A 515 0.71 37.38 20.86
N THR A 516 0.88 37.67 22.15
CA THR A 516 0.46 38.91 22.80
C THR A 516 1.62 39.52 23.58
N VAL A 517 1.84 40.83 23.44
CA VAL A 517 2.81 41.58 24.25
C VAL A 517 2.10 42.37 25.33
N VAL A 518 2.66 42.38 26.55
CA VAL A 518 2.16 43.19 27.67
C VAL A 518 3.21 44.24 27.99
N VAL A 519 2.79 45.48 28.09
CA VAL A 519 3.67 46.63 28.29
C VAL A 519 3.48 47.27 29.66
N ASP A 520 4.53 47.89 30.18
CA ASP A 520 4.48 48.68 31.41
C ASP A 520 3.87 50.08 31.18
N ASP A 521 3.69 50.87 32.24
CA ASP A 521 3.17 52.26 32.18
C ASP A 521 4.01 53.21 31.29
N ARG A 522 5.21 52.79 30.89
CA ARG A 522 6.11 53.52 29.98
C ARG A 522 6.09 52.95 28.57
N ASN A 523 5.15 52.05 28.30
CA ASN A 523 4.98 51.27 27.08
C ASN A 523 6.15 50.34 26.76
N ASN A 524 6.97 49.90 27.70
CA ASN A 524 8.00 48.90 27.41
C ASN A 524 7.41 47.49 27.60
N VAL A 525 7.65 46.60 26.65
CA VAL A 525 7.21 45.21 26.75
C VAL A 525 7.89 44.55 27.94
N GLY A 526 7.09 44.20 28.93
CA GLY A 526 7.52 43.45 30.11
C GLY A 526 7.29 41.95 30.00
N MET A 527 6.43 41.53 29.07
CA MET A 527 6.04 40.12 28.92
C MET A 527 5.53 39.82 27.50
N VAL A 528 5.75 38.59 27.02
CA VAL A 528 5.26 38.09 25.72
C VAL A 528 4.66 36.70 25.91
N LEU A 529 3.50 36.43 25.30
CA LEU A 529 2.71 35.20 25.47
C LEU A 529 2.39 34.58 24.11
N ALA A 530 2.74 33.31 23.86
CA ALA A 530 2.48 32.59 22.60
C ALA A 530 1.06 31.96 22.56
N SER A 531 0.44 31.87 21.37
CA SER A 531 -0.97 31.49 21.18
C SER A 531 -1.30 29.99 21.38
N GLU A 532 -0.36 29.07 21.15
CA GLU A 532 -0.62 27.60 21.22
C GLU A 532 -0.84 27.03 22.63
N TRP A 533 -0.55 27.80 23.68
CA TRP A 533 -0.55 27.33 25.08
C TRP A 533 -1.94 27.36 25.75
N MET A 534 -3.00 27.57 24.97
CA MET A 534 -4.38 27.69 25.49
C MET A 534 -5.24 26.42 25.34
N GLY A 535 -4.69 25.31 24.79
CA GLY A 535 -5.49 24.16 24.34
C GLY A 535 -5.65 22.94 25.26
N ALA A 536 -4.90 22.78 26.36
CA ALA A 536 -4.84 21.46 27.04
C ALA A 536 -4.69 21.49 28.57
N ALA A 537 -5.80 21.29 29.32
CA ALA A 537 -5.82 20.47 30.55
C ALA A 537 -7.21 20.13 31.13
N ARG A 538 -7.32 18.89 31.64
CA ARG A 538 -8.41 18.33 32.47
C ARG A 538 -7.83 17.37 33.52
N GLY A 539 -8.43 17.29 34.72
CA GLY A 539 -8.50 16.01 35.48
C GLY A 539 -7.99 15.95 36.93
N ASP A 540 -6.83 15.34 37.16
CA ASP A 540 -6.65 14.45 38.32
C ASP A 540 -5.67 14.90 39.43
N HIS A 541 -5.32 16.18 39.54
CA HIS A 541 -4.33 16.62 40.56
C HIS A 541 -4.81 17.69 41.54
N LEU A 542 -6.13 17.93 41.62
CA LEU A 542 -6.74 18.96 42.47
C LEU A 542 -6.54 18.73 43.98
N ASP A 543 -6.51 17.48 44.44
CA ASP A 543 -6.45 17.17 45.88
C ASP A 543 -5.07 17.45 46.52
N THR A 544 -4.02 17.54 45.70
CA THR A 544 -2.67 17.88 46.20
C THR A 544 -2.55 19.39 46.43
N VAL A 545 -3.19 20.20 45.58
CA VAL A 545 -3.19 21.67 45.66
C VAL A 545 -4.03 22.16 46.84
N LYS A 546 -5.18 21.54 47.10
CA LYS A 546 -6.07 21.83 48.25
C LYS A 546 -5.37 21.70 49.61
N ASN A 547 -4.47 20.73 49.77
CA ASN A 547 -3.73 20.52 51.02
C ASN A 547 -2.69 21.61 51.32
N VAL A 548 -2.28 22.41 50.33
CA VAL A 548 -1.23 23.43 50.46
C VAL A 548 -1.81 24.84 50.65
N LEU A 549 -2.94 25.15 50.00
CA LEU A 549 -3.48 26.52 49.91
C LEU A 549 -4.90 26.69 50.47
N GLY A 550 -5.56 25.61 50.90
CA GLY A 550 -6.96 25.64 51.34
C GLY A 550 -7.97 25.49 50.19
N GLU A 551 -9.25 25.52 50.51
CA GLU A 551 -10.36 25.33 49.55
C GLU A 551 -10.52 26.57 48.65
N PRO A 552 -10.49 26.44 47.32
CA PRO A 552 -10.76 27.56 46.43
C PRO A 552 -12.24 27.91 46.40
N THR A 553 -12.54 29.17 46.08
CA THR A 553 -13.89 29.57 45.64
C THR A 553 -14.00 29.46 44.13
N ILE A 554 -15.07 28.79 43.67
CA ILE A 554 -15.38 28.59 42.26
C ILE A 554 -16.48 29.57 41.86
N ASP A 555 -16.18 30.44 40.90
CA ASP A 555 -17.16 31.33 40.30
C ASP A 555 -17.38 30.97 38.82
N GLU A 556 -18.65 30.92 38.42
CA GLU A 556 -19.09 30.75 37.04
C GLU A 556 -19.53 32.11 36.49
N ILE A 557 -18.96 32.50 35.35
CA ILE A 557 -19.34 33.74 34.66
C ILE A 557 -19.76 33.41 33.23
N ASP A 558 -21.05 33.57 32.94
CA ASP A 558 -21.60 33.48 31.59
C ASP A 558 -21.68 34.87 30.95
N ARG A 559 -20.95 35.07 29.85
CA ARG A 559 -21.26 36.13 28.89
C ARG A 559 -21.04 35.62 27.46
N HIS A 560 -22.16 35.47 26.76
CA HIS A 560 -22.24 35.13 25.33
C HIS A 560 -21.99 33.65 24.99
N GLY A 561 -22.46 32.75 25.86
CA GLY A 561 -22.67 31.35 25.48
C GLY A 561 -21.47 30.43 25.68
N PHE A 562 -20.41 30.90 26.34
CA PHE A 562 -19.33 30.06 26.87
C PHE A 562 -19.36 30.12 28.40
N TYR A 563 -19.52 28.96 29.03
CA TYR A 563 -19.40 28.78 30.48
C TYR A 563 -17.93 28.50 30.82
N GLY A 564 -17.29 29.36 31.61
CA GLY A 564 -15.95 29.12 32.18
C GLY A 564 -16.02 29.01 33.70
N HIS A 565 -15.35 28.00 34.27
CA HIS A 565 -15.19 27.85 35.72
C HIS A 565 -13.84 28.44 36.14
N TYR A 566 -13.84 29.38 37.09
CA TYR A 566 -12.60 29.99 37.62
C TYR A 566 -12.37 29.53 39.06
N MET A 567 -11.12 29.25 39.43
CA MET A 567 -10.75 28.86 40.80
C MET A 567 -9.89 29.94 41.45
N THR A 568 -10.38 30.53 42.54
CA THR A 568 -9.67 31.59 43.28
C THR A 568 -9.16 31.08 44.63
N TYR A 569 -7.88 31.33 44.92
CA TYR A 569 -7.23 31.03 46.19
C TYR A 569 -6.76 32.31 46.86
N GLU A 570 -7.09 32.49 48.14
CA GLU A 570 -6.67 33.64 48.94
C GLU A 570 -5.28 33.37 49.56
N LEU A 571 -4.27 34.14 49.17
CA LEU A 571 -2.91 34.14 49.73
C LEU A 571 -2.79 35.21 50.82
N GLY A 572 -3.40 34.93 51.98
CA GLY A 572 -3.46 35.85 53.12
C GLY A 572 -4.35 37.08 52.89
N ASP A 573 -4.37 38.02 53.84
CA ASP A 573 -5.40 39.08 53.92
C ASP A 573 -5.37 40.15 52.81
N ARG A 574 -4.47 40.06 51.82
CA ARG A 574 -4.24 41.12 50.82
C ARG A 574 -4.21 40.67 49.37
N TYR A 575 -4.08 39.37 49.10
CA TYR A 575 -3.84 38.88 47.76
C TYR A 575 -4.66 37.64 47.50
N SER A 576 -5.34 37.60 46.36
CA SER A 576 -5.98 36.42 45.83
C SER A 576 -5.35 36.08 44.48
N VAL A 577 -5.24 34.79 44.17
CA VAL A 577 -4.77 34.30 42.88
C VAL A 577 -5.86 33.44 42.26
N THR A 578 -6.30 33.82 41.06
CA THR A 578 -7.36 33.15 40.31
C THR A 578 -6.78 32.46 39.09
N PHE A 579 -7.08 31.17 38.94
CA PHE A 579 -6.68 30.37 37.79
C PHE A 579 -7.91 30.04 36.93
N ASP A 580 -7.67 29.96 35.62
CA ASP A 580 -8.59 29.29 34.70
C ASP A 580 -8.52 27.77 34.95
N ALA A 581 -9.67 27.10 35.03
CA ALA A 581 -9.74 25.67 35.32
C ALA A 581 -9.13 24.76 34.24
N ALA A 582 -8.67 25.32 33.11
CA ALA A 582 -8.11 24.60 31.96
C ALA A 582 -6.55 24.57 31.88
N ILE A 583 -5.82 24.89 32.95
CA ILE A 583 -4.33 24.84 32.97
C ILE A 583 -3.82 23.45 33.40
N SER A 584 -2.73 22.97 32.79
CA SER A 584 -2.10 21.69 33.14
C SER A 584 -1.42 21.76 34.52
N ASN A 585 -1.69 20.75 35.36
CA ASN A 585 -1.30 20.75 36.77
C ASN A 585 0.22 20.72 37.03
N LYS A 586 1.06 20.43 36.02
CA LYS A 586 2.53 20.38 36.16
C LYS A 586 3.16 21.78 36.18
N GLU A 587 2.54 22.72 35.46
CA GLU A 587 2.98 24.13 35.38
C GLU A 587 2.51 24.92 36.62
N VAL A 588 1.29 24.67 37.08
CA VAL A 588 0.76 25.27 38.32
C VAL A 588 1.60 24.86 39.54
N HIS A 589 2.02 23.60 39.64
CA HIS A 589 2.87 23.14 40.76
C HIS A 589 4.25 23.82 40.78
N THR A 590 4.82 24.07 39.60
CA THR A 590 6.15 24.69 39.44
C THR A 590 6.10 26.20 39.73
N ILE A 591 5.05 26.89 39.29
CA ILE A 591 4.82 28.32 39.55
C ILE A 591 4.49 28.57 41.03
N LEU A 592 3.70 27.70 41.67
CA LEU A 592 3.36 27.83 43.09
C LEU A 592 4.53 27.52 44.04
N LEU A 593 5.47 26.66 43.64
CA LEU A 593 6.73 26.45 44.37
C LEU A 593 7.66 27.66 44.29
N MET A 594 7.55 28.49 43.24
CA MET A 594 8.33 29.72 43.08
C MET A 594 7.71 30.93 43.78
N LEU A 595 6.39 30.95 43.99
CA LEU A 595 5.68 32.05 44.66
C LEU A 595 5.68 31.95 46.20
N LYS A 596 6.05 30.81 46.76
CA LYS A 596 6.30 30.61 48.20
C LYS A 596 7.76 30.90 48.53
#